data_AF-A0A7K0J9W1-F1
#
_entry.id   AF-A0A7K0J9W1-F1
#
_cell.length_a   1.000
_cell.length_b   1.000
_cell.length_c   1.000
_cell.angle_alpha   90.00
_cell.angle_beta   90.00
_cell.angle_gamma   90.00
#
_symmetry.space_group_name_H-M   'P 1'
#
loop_
_entity.id
_entity.type
_entity.pdbx_description
1 polymer ?
#
loop_
_entity_poly.entity_id
_entity_poly.type
_entity_poly.pdbx_seq_one_letter_code
_entity_poly.pdbx_strand_id
1 'polypeptide(L)'
;MSTAGPAEIAVLIIIAVIMFGPDKLPEMARKAARLYHYFKNIANNTRDQLRSELGPQFADLEYEDLKPQNFVRKYVLDSLQDDIDEIKADLSDVRSDLDLGLADIRNSEGLPEASEDTVPEPVHDSTQPVPFDTEAT
;
A
#
# COMPACT_ATOMS: atom_id res chain seq x y z
N MET A 1 -2.37 14.50 1.26
CA MET A 1 -1.97 13.15 1.72
C MET A 1 -3.16 12.58 2.48
N SER A 2 -3.85 11.59 1.92
CA SER A 2 -4.98 10.96 2.62
C SER A 2 -4.45 10.07 3.73
N THR A 3 -4.51 10.55 4.97
CA THR A 3 -4.24 9.73 6.15
C THR A 3 -5.40 8.75 6.30
N ALA A 4 -5.14 7.44 6.21
CA ALA A 4 -6.17 6.42 6.35
C ALA A 4 -6.93 6.61 7.68
N GLY A 5 -8.19 7.03 7.59
CA GLY A 5 -9.03 7.28 8.73
C GLY A 5 -9.60 5.98 9.31
N PRO A 6 -10.29 6.07 10.46
CA PRO A 6 -11.00 4.92 11.03
C PRO A 6 -12.00 4.28 10.05
N ALA A 7 -12.56 5.08 9.13
CA ALA A 7 -13.47 4.62 8.08
C ALA A 7 -12.77 3.77 7.01
N GLU A 8 -11.66 4.22 6.42
CA GLU A 8 -10.93 3.40 5.44
C GLU A 8 -10.38 2.11 6.06
N ILE A 9 -9.91 2.15 7.31
CA ILE A 9 -9.47 0.94 8.03
C ILE A 9 -10.64 -0.05 8.21
N ALA A 10 -11.84 0.42 8.55
CA ALA A 10 -13.01 -0.43 8.65
C ALA A 10 -13.37 -1.08 7.30
N VAL A 11 -13.30 -0.35 6.19
CA VAL A 11 -13.52 -0.88 4.83
C VAL A 11 -12.50 -1.98 4.50
N LEU A 12 -11.21 -1.77 4.79
CA LEU A 12 -10.17 -2.79 4.58
C LEU A 12 -10.41 -4.05 5.41
N ILE A 13 -10.85 -3.91 6.67
CA ILE A 13 -11.21 -5.05 7.52
C ILE A 13 -12.40 -5.83 6.93
N ILE A 14 -13.43 -5.14 6.43
CA ILE A 14 -14.59 -5.78 5.80
C ILE A 14 -14.17 -6.57 4.55
N ILE A 15 -13.34 -5.97 3.67
CA ILE A 15 -12.81 -6.65 2.48
C ILE A 15 -12.02 -7.90 2.87
N ALA A 16 -11.14 -7.79 3.87
CA ALA A 16 -10.37 -8.93 4.36
C ALA A 16 -11.26 -10.03 4.96
N VAL A 17 -12.31 -9.66 5.70
CA VAL A 17 -13.29 -10.62 6.27
C VAL A 17 -14.05 -11.36 5.16
N ILE A 18 -14.41 -10.68 4.07
CA ILE A 18 -15.07 -11.31 2.92
C ILE A 18 -14.11 -12.28 2.21
N MET A 19 -12.85 -11.88 2.01
CA MET A 19 -11.87 -12.68 1.26
C MET A 19 -11.35 -13.91 2.03
N PHE A 20 -11.14 -13.80 3.34
CA PHE A 20 -10.57 -14.88 4.17
C PHE A 20 -11.59 -15.59 5.08
N GLY A 21 -12.74 -14.97 5.35
CA GLY A 21 -13.73 -15.40 6.33
C GLY A 21 -13.48 -14.82 7.74
N PRO A 22 -14.56 -14.52 8.50
CA PRO A 22 -14.47 -13.87 9.82
C PRO A 22 -13.74 -14.72 10.87
N ASP A 23 -13.74 -16.05 10.74
CA ASP A 23 -13.07 -16.96 11.67
C ASP A 23 -11.56 -17.08 11.41
N LYS A 24 -11.12 -16.90 10.16
CA LYS A 24 -9.71 -17.14 9.77
C LYS A 24 -8.81 -15.98 10.12
N LEU A 25 -9.25 -14.74 9.92
CA LEU A 25 -8.48 -13.56 10.29
C LEU A 25 -8.02 -13.54 11.76
N PRO A 26 -8.89 -13.70 12.78
CA PRO A 26 -8.46 -13.71 14.17
C PRO A 26 -7.59 -14.94 14.50
N GLU A 27 -7.82 -16.09 13.86
CA GLU A 27 -6.99 -17.27 14.03
C GLU A 27 -5.55 -17.03 13.52
N MET A 28 -5.40 -16.46 12.32
CA MET A 28 -4.11 -16.12 11.72
C MET A 28 -3.41 -14.99 12.47
N ALA A 29 -4.13 -13.91 12.82
CA ALA A 29 -3.59 -12.82 13.63
C ALA A 29 -3.05 -13.31 14.98
N ARG A 30 -3.75 -14.24 15.66
CA ARG A 30 -3.28 -14.86 16.90
C ARG A 30 -2.06 -15.78 16.70
N LYS A 31 -1.88 -16.39 15.53
CA LYS A 31 -0.66 -17.16 15.19
C LYS A 31 0.52 -16.21 14.92
N ALA A 32 0.31 -15.19 14.08
CA ALA A 32 1.31 -14.17 13.77
C ALA A 32 1.78 -13.40 15.02
N ALA A 33 0.85 -12.99 15.90
CA ALA A 33 1.19 -12.31 17.15
C ALA A 33 2.04 -13.18 18.08
N ARG A 34 1.72 -14.48 18.22
CA ARG A 34 2.55 -15.43 19.00
C ARG A 34 3.95 -15.57 18.41
N LEU A 35 4.06 -15.67 17.08
CA LEU A 35 5.35 -15.75 16.39
C LEU A 35 6.17 -14.46 16.55
N TYR A 36 5.52 -13.28 16.43
CA TYR A 36 6.13 -11.98 16.67
C TYR A 36 6.67 -11.85 18.10
N HIS A 37 5.87 -12.21 19.12
CA HIS A 37 6.31 -12.19 20.51
C HIS A 37 7.44 -13.19 20.78
N TYR A 38 7.42 -14.36 20.13
CA TYR A 38 8.50 -15.34 20.21
C TYR A 38 9.82 -14.79 19.64
N PHE A 39 9.80 -14.21 18.43
CA PHE A 39 10.97 -13.54 17.85
C PHE A 39 11.45 -12.35 18.69
N LYS A 40 10.52 -11.52 19.20
CA LYS A 40 10.83 -10.41 20.12
C LYS A 40 11.57 -10.91 21.36
N ASN A 41 11.12 -12.01 21.95
CA ASN A 41 11.73 -12.59 23.14
C ASN A 41 13.08 -13.25 22.85
N ILE A 42 13.26 -13.92 21.70
CA ILE A 42 14.58 -14.44 21.29
C ILE A 42 15.57 -13.30 21.09
N ALA A 43 15.20 -12.27 20.32
CA ALA A 43 16.07 -11.13 20.04
C ALA A 43 16.50 -10.37 21.31
N ASN A 44 15.68 -10.40 22.36
CA ASN A 44 16.02 -9.85 23.67
C ASN A 44 16.87 -10.83 24.50
N ASN A 45 16.44 -12.09 24.67
CA ASN A 45 17.07 -13.06 25.58
C ASN A 45 18.43 -13.57 25.10
N THR A 46 18.62 -13.75 23.79
CA THR A 46 19.89 -14.27 23.25
C THR A 46 21.05 -13.33 23.55
N ARG A 47 20.84 -12.01 23.60
CA ARG A 47 21.89 -11.04 23.97
C ARG A 47 22.43 -11.26 25.38
N ASP A 48 21.57 -11.53 26.35
CA ASP A 48 22.00 -11.71 27.74
C ASP A 48 22.76 -13.04 27.93
N GLN A 49 22.37 -14.09 27.21
CA GLN A 49 23.03 -15.41 27.26
C GLN A 49 24.34 -15.48 26.43
N LEU A 50 24.39 -14.89 25.22
CA LEU A 50 25.65 -14.76 24.47
C LEU A 50 26.68 -13.95 25.25
N ARG A 51 26.24 -12.86 25.91
CA ARG A 51 27.11 -11.99 26.70
C ARG A 51 27.65 -12.67 27.95
N SER A 52 26.94 -13.63 28.54
CA SER A 52 27.43 -14.41 29.69
C SER A 52 28.33 -15.59 29.31
N GLU A 53 28.10 -16.24 28.16
CA GLU A 53 28.79 -17.50 27.83
C GLU A 53 29.91 -17.40 26.78
N LEU A 54 29.92 -16.38 25.90
CA LEU A 54 30.87 -16.30 24.78
C LEU A 54 31.94 -15.20 24.90
N GLY A 55 31.88 -14.39 25.96
CA GLY A 55 32.92 -13.43 26.31
C GLY A 55 32.96 -12.16 25.46
N PRO A 56 33.81 -11.17 25.83
CA PRO A 56 33.81 -9.82 25.23
C PRO A 56 34.15 -9.79 23.73
N GLN A 57 34.81 -10.82 23.21
CA GLN A 57 35.24 -10.93 21.80
C GLN A 57 34.10 -11.01 20.75
N PHE A 58 32.83 -11.10 21.16
CA PHE A 58 31.68 -10.97 20.24
C PHE A 58 30.95 -9.62 20.35
N ALA A 59 31.29 -8.76 21.31
CA ALA A 59 30.66 -7.45 21.47
C ALA A 59 30.97 -6.49 20.30
N ASP A 60 32.18 -6.59 19.75
CA ASP A 60 32.68 -5.65 18.73
C ASP A 60 32.18 -5.98 17.31
N LEU A 61 31.77 -7.23 17.06
CA LEU A 61 31.11 -7.62 15.79
C LEU A 61 29.63 -7.19 15.73
N GLU A 62 29.01 -6.87 16.87
CA GLU A 62 27.57 -6.57 16.94
C GLU A 62 27.20 -5.09 16.80
N TYR A 63 28.14 -4.14 16.82
CA TYR A 63 27.79 -2.71 16.96
C TYR A 63 27.80 -1.88 15.66
N GLU A 64 28.60 -2.24 14.64
CA GLU A 64 28.66 -1.48 13.38
C GLU A 64 27.69 -1.97 12.29
N ASP A 65 27.31 -3.26 12.26
CA ASP A 65 26.49 -3.83 11.14
C ASP A 65 25.12 -4.44 11.56
N LEU A 66 24.78 -4.59 12.86
CA LEU A 66 23.48 -5.14 13.29
C LEU A 66 22.33 -4.11 13.29
N LYS A 67 22.13 -3.45 12.14
CA LYS A 67 20.78 -2.99 11.79
C LYS A 67 20.08 -4.14 11.07
N PRO A 68 18.95 -4.68 11.59
CA PRO A 68 18.31 -5.86 10.99
C PRO A 68 17.88 -5.62 9.53
N GLN A 69 17.60 -4.36 9.17
CA GLN A 69 17.33 -3.93 7.80
C GLN A 69 18.54 -4.09 6.87
N ASN A 70 19.77 -3.83 7.35
CA ASN A 70 20.99 -4.03 6.57
C ASN A 70 21.31 -5.52 6.41
N PHE A 71 21.15 -6.31 7.47
CA PHE A 71 21.38 -7.76 7.41
C PHE A 71 20.39 -8.46 6.45
N VAL A 72 19.09 -8.16 6.56
CA VAL A 72 18.08 -8.67 5.61
C VAL A 72 18.38 -8.18 4.19
N ARG A 73 18.80 -6.92 4.00
CA ARG A 73 19.20 -6.42 2.68
C ARG A 73 20.45 -7.11 2.11
N LYS A 74 21.41 -7.52 2.92
CA LYS A 74 22.68 -8.09 2.47
C LYS A 74 22.64 -9.62 2.30
N TYR A 75 21.74 -10.31 3.01
CA TYR A 75 21.66 -11.78 2.98
C TYR A 75 20.34 -12.31 2.41
N VAL A 76 19.24 -11.56 2.47
CA VAL A 76 17.97 -11.97 1.86
C VAL A 76 17.80 -11.31 0.49
N LEU A 77 18.03 -10.00 0.34
CA LEU A 77 17.89 -9.36 -0.98
C LEU A 77 19.01 -9.70 -1.98
N ASP A 78 20.14 -10.26 -1.57
CA ASP A 78 21.13 -10.85 -2.51
C ASP A 78 20.74 -12.27 -2.93
N SER A 79 20.13 -13.07 -2.04
CA SER A 79 19.69 -14.44 -2.36
C SER A 79 18.31 -14.51 -3.04
N LEU A 80 17.51 -13.46 -2.94
CA LEU A 80 16.21 -13.31 -3.60
C LEU A 80 16.25 -12.20 -4.68
N GLN A 81 17.44 -11.74 -5.10
CA GLN A 81 17.56 -10.64 -6.07
C GLN A 81 16.95 -11.04 -7.41
N ASP A 82 17.35 -12.21 -7.90
CA ASP A 82 16.88 -12.80 -9.17
C ASP A 82 15.34 -12.97 -9.15
N ASP A 83 14.79 -13.61 -8.11
CA ASP A 83 13.35 -13.80 -7.91
C ASP A 83 12.57 -12.46 -7.87
N ILE A 84 13.12 -11.45 -7.20
CA ILE A 84 12.47 -10.14 -7.04
C ILE A 84 12.52 -9.32 -8.34
N ASP A 85 13.59 -9.43 -9.11
CA ASP A 85 13.73 -8.70 -10.37
C ASP A 85 12.90 -9.35 -11.49
N GLU A 86 12.70 -10.67 -11.47
CA GLU A 86 11.68 -11.37 -12.30
C GLU A 86 10.26 -10.86 -11.98
N ILE A 87 9.86 -10.86 -10.70
CA ILE A 87 8.54 -10.37 -10.27
C ILE A 87 8.32 -8.88 -10.61
N LYS A 88 9.38 -8.06 -10.57
CA LYS A 88 9.31 -6.65 -11.00
C LYS A 88 9.13 -6.50 -12.51
N ALA A 89 9.73 -7.37 -13.32
CA ALA A 89 9.57 -7.35 -14.77
C ALA A 89 8.12 -7.66 -15.15
N ASP A 90 7.57 -8.76 -14.63
CA ASP A 90 6.16 -9.14 -14.81
C ASP A 90 5.19 -8.02 -14.39
N LEU A 91 5.44 -7.41 -13.23
CA LEU A 91 4.60 -6.31 -12.74
C LEU A 91 4.76 -5.02 -13.57
N SER A 92 5.93 -4.78 -14.16
CA SER A 92 6.19 -3.66 -15.07
C SER A 92 5.43 -3.82 -16.38
N ASP A 93 5.39 -5.03 -16.95
CA ASP A 93 4.67 -5.31 -18.19
C ASP A 93 3.15 -5.19 -17.97
N VAL A 94 2.60 -5.81 -16.92
CA VAL A 94 1.18 -5.67 -16.56
C VAL A 94 0.79 -4.20 -16.30
N ARG A 95 1.69 -3.42 -15.68
CA ARG A 95 1.48 -1.98 -15.46
C ARG A 95 1.50 -1.21 -16.78
N SER A 96 2.36 -1.60 -17.72
CA SER A 96 2.48 -0.95 -19.03
C SER A 96 1.26 -1.24 -19.90
N ASP A 97 0.79 -2.49 -19.94
CA ASP A 97 -0.46 -2.87 -20.60
C ASP A 97 -1.67 -2.13 -20.03
N LEU A 98 -1.71 -1.93 -18.70
CA LEU A 98 -2.76 -1.16 -18.05
C LEU A 98 -2.68 0.34 -18.37
N ASP A 99 -1.49 0.96 -18.34
CA ASP A 99 -1.30 2.37 -18.73
C ASP A 99 -1.66 2.59 -20.23
N LEU A 100 -1.34 1.63 -21.11
CA LEU A 100 -1.71 1.64 -22.53
C LEU A 100 -3.22 1.49 -22.73
N GLY A 101 -3.85 0.52 -22.07
CA GLY A 101 -5.30 0.34 -22.11
C GLY A 101 -6.06 1.55 -21.53
N LEU A 102 -5.54 2.15 -20.46
CA LEU A 102 -6.11 3.36 -19.88
C LEU A 102 -5.93 4.59 -20.79
N ALA A 103 -4.84 4.66 -21.55
CA ALA A 103 -4.64 5.68 -22.58
C ALA A 103 -5.56 5.49 -23.80
N ASP A 104 -5.83 4.25 -24.20
CA ASP A 104 -6.79 3.92 -25.27
C ASP A 104 -8.24 4.24 -24.85
N ILE A 105 -8.63 3.90 -23.62
CA ILE A 105 -9.91 4.35 -23.04
C ILE A 105 -9.96 5.88 -22.97
N ARG A 106 -8.88 6.55 -22.54
CA ARG A 106 -8.83 8.03 -22.47
C ARG A 106 -8.88 8.71 -23.84
N ASN A 107 -8.41 8.08 -24.90
CA ASN A 107 -8.49 8.59 -26.27
C ASN A 107 -9.85 8.25 -26.93
N SER A 108 -10.51 7.18 -26.53
CA SER A 108 -11.84 6.79 -27.03
C SER A 108 -12.99 7.46 -26.29
N GLU A 109 -12.83 7.78 -25.00
CA GLU A 109 -13.65 8.76 -24.27
C GLU A 109 -13.25 10.19 -24.63
N GLY A 110 -13.51 10.57 -25.88
CA GLY A 110 -13.28 11.92 -26.38
C GLY A 110 -14.12 12.97 -25.64
N LEU A 111 -13.53 13.61 -24.63
CA LEU A 111 -14.01 14.86 -24.04
C LEU A 111 -13.10 16.01 -24.52
N PRO A 112 -13.66 17.19 -24.87
CA PRO A 112 -13.06 18.02 -25.91
C PRO A 112 -12.02 18.99 -25.36
N GLU A 113 -10.91 19.17 -26.09
CA GLU A 113 -10.26 20.48 -26.08
C GLU A 113 -11.18 21.48 -26.80
N ALA A 114 -11.42 22.62 -26.15
CA ALA A 114 -12.38 23.61 -26.63
C ALA A 114 -11.82 24.45 -27.78
N SER A 115 -12.64 24.71 -28.81
CA SER A 115 -12.84 26.06 -29.39
C SER A 115 -13.93 26.08 -30.48
N GLU A 116 -14.90 26.97 -30.27
CA GLU A 116 -15.67 27.75 -31.27
C GLU A 116 -16.68 27.06 -32.24
N ASP A 117 -17.95 27.43 -31.96
CA ASP A 117 -19.03 27.78 -32.91
C ASP A 117 -19.93 26.69 -33.52
N THR A 118 -21.04 26.37 -32.83
CA THR A 118 -22.45 26.51 -33.31
C THR A 118 -23.44 25.93 -32.27
N VAL A 119 -24.43 26.74 -31.86
CA VAL A 119 -25.54 26.44 -30.91
C VAL A 119 -26.57 25.48 -31.56
N PRO A 120 -27.05 24.39 -30.91
CA PRO A 120 -28.01 24.42 -29.77
C PRO A 120 -27.77 23.29 -28.71
N GLU A 121 -28.59 23.01 -27.67
CA GLU A 121 -29.89 23.50 -27.12
C GLU A 121 -29.83 23.47 -25.56
N PRO A 122 -30.77 24.05 -24.77
CA PRO A 122 -30.58 24.22 -23.32
C PRO A 122 -30.99 23.00 -22.47
N VAL A 123 -30.01 22.34 -21.85
CA VAL A 123 -30.27 21.39 -20.75
C VAL A 123 -30.39 22.16 -19.43
N HIS A 124 -31.61 22.34 -18.94
CA HIS A 124 -31.86 22.99 -17.64
C HIS A 124 -31.41 22.10 -16.47
N ASP A 125 -30.27 22.46 -15.87
CA ASP A 125 -29.88 21.99 -14.54
C ASP A 125 -30.87 22.50 -13.48
N SER A 126 -31.50 21.58 -12.75
CA SER A 126 -32.49 21.87 -11.72
C SER A 126 -31.87 22.13 -10.33
N THR A 127 -30.54 22.25 -10.25
CA THR A 127 -29.79 22.30 -8.99
C THR A 127 -29.20 23.68 -8.64
N GLN A 128 -29.36 24.69 -9.50
CA GLN A 128 -29.03 26.08 -9.16
C GLN A 128 -30.23 26.83 -8.56
N PRO A 129 -30.10 27.48 -7.38
CA PRO A 129 -31.10 28.42 -6.91
C PRO A 129 -31.11 29.65 -7.82
N VAL A 130 -32.24 29.92 -8.47
CA VAL A 130 -32.40 31.10 -9.33
C VAL A 130 -32.25 32.39 -8.52
N PRO A 131 -31.51 33.40 -9.02
CA PRO A 131 -31.44 34.70 -8.37
C PRO A 131 -32.80 35.40 -8.43
N PHE A 132 -33.16 36.13 -7.37
CA PHE A 132 -34.41 36.89 -7.32
C PHE A 132 -34.35 38.07 -8.31
N ASP A 133 -35.35 38.12 -9.21
CA ASP A 133 -35.56 39.23 -10.13
C ASP A 133 -36.28 40.39 -9.42
N THR A 134 -35.74 41.60 -9.53
CA THR A 134 -36.28 42.83 -8.92
C THR A 134 -37.13 43.67 -9.88
N GLU A 135 -37.24 43.30 -11.16
CA GLU A 135 -37.97 44.05 -12.19
C GLU A 135 -39.48 43.71 -12.21
N ALA A 136 -39.94 42.79 -11.36
CA ALA A 136 -41.35 42.44 -11.21
C ALA A 136 -42.06 43.30 -10.15
N THR A 137 -42.63 44.44 -10.56
CA THR A 137 -43.54 45.28 -9.75
C THR A 137 -44.60 45.94 -10.63
#